data_AF-A0A1J3EFY9-F1
#
_entry.id   AF-A0A1J3EFY9-F1
#
_cell.length_a   1.000
_cell.length_b   1.000
_cell.length_c   1.000
_cell.angle_alpha   90.00
_cell.angle_beta   90.00
_cell.angle_gamma   90.00
#
_symmetry.space_group_name_H-M   'P 1'
#
loop_
_entity.id
_entity.type
_entity.pdbx_description
1 polymer ?
#
loop_
_entity_poly.entity_id
_entity_poly.type
_entity_poly.pdbx_seq_one_letter_code
_entity_poly.pdbx_strand_id
1 'polypeptide(L)'
;KNVKDFDRSLIHAPGPCVLFATPGMLCAGFSLEVFKHWAPSPLNLVALPGYSVAGTVGHKLMSGKPTTVDLYNGTKVDVRCKIHQVAFSPHTDAKGIMDLTKFLSPKNVVLVHGEKPSMMSLKEKITSELDIPCFVPANGETVSVSSTTFIKANASDMFLKSCSSPNFRFSNSSTQLRVTDQRTADGVLVIEKSKKAKIVHQDEVSEVLHEKNHVVSLAYCCPVKVKGESDDDDDVDLIKQLSEKISETMSGAEIHESGNCLQVGSFNGSLCLKENCVNRRGISRSSSGGEASFLCCNWSAADLELGWEIINLVKQNL
;
A
#
# COMPACT_ATOMS: atom_id res chain seq x y z
N LYS A 1 2.44 19.96 44.56
CA LYS A 1 3.39 20.09 45.69
C LYS A 1 3.77 18.74 46.35
N ASN A 2 2.95 17.68 46.26
CA ASN A 2 3.24 16.38 46.91
C ASN A 2 3.66 15.25 45.93
N VAL A 3 3.79 15.55 44.64
CA VAL A 3 4.31 14.61 43.64
C VAL A 3 5.80 14.89 43.47
N LYS A 4 6.62 13.85 43.55
CA LYS A 4 8.07 13.90 43.38
C LYS A 4 8.47 12.87 42.32
N ASP A 5 9.60 13.09 41.68
CA ASP A 5 10.17 12.10 40.77
C ASP A 5 10.53 10.83 41.54
N PHE A 6 10.30 9.68 40.90
CA PHE A 6 10.54 8.39 41.50
C PHE A 6 11.87 7.81 40.99
N ASP A 7 12.84 7.72 41.89
CA ASP A 7 14.11 7.04 41.62
C ASP A 7 13.95 5.51 41.72
N ARG A 8 14.66 4.75 40.88
CA ARG A 8 14.60 3.28 40.85
C ARG A 8 15.06 2.64 42.16
N SER A 9 15.92 3.31 42.91
CA SER A 9 16.32 2.89 44.26
C SER A 9 15.12 2.72 45.21
N LEU A 10 14.03 3.48 44.99
CA LEU A 10 12.84 3.46 45.82
C LEU A 10 11.95 2.23 45.60
N ILE A 11 12.21 1.40 44.59
CA ILE A 11 11.47 0.14 44.38
C ILE A 11 11.58 -0.78 45.59
N HIS A 12 12.72 -0.73 46.29
CA HIS A 12 13.00 -1.55 47.47
C HIS A 12 12.95 -0.76 48.78
N ALA A 13 12.61 0.54 48.72
CA ALA A 13 12.56 1.37 49.91
C ALA A 13 11.39 0.93 50.82
N PRO A 14 11.60 0.85 52.14
CA PRO A 14 10.55 0.49 53.08
C PRO A 14 9.53 1.63 53.23
N GLY A 15 8.25 1.24 53.40
CA GLY A 15 7.16 2.18 53.72
C GLY A 15 6.10 2.28 52.62
N PRO A 16 4.91 2.82 52.96
CA PRO A 16 3.83 2.98 51.99
C PRO A 16 4.15 4.13 51.03
N CYS A 17 3.97 3.90 49.73
CA CYS A 17 4.05 4.93 48.71
C CYS A 17 2.98 4.73 47.63
N VAL A 18 2.69 5.80 46.89
CA VAL A 18 1.83 5.74 45.71
C VAL A 18 2.69 6.09 44.51
N LEU A 19 2.86 5.13 43.61
CA LEU A 19 3.62 5.30 42.38
C LEU A 19 2.67 5.40 41.19
N PHE A 20 2.85 6.45 40.38
CA PHE A 20 2.29 6.56 39.05
C PHE A 20 3.33 6.08 38.04
N ALA A 21 3.12 4.91 37.44
CA ALA A 21 4.06 4.33 36.50
C ALA A 21 3.47 4.26 35.09
N THR A 22 4.32 4.46 34.08
CA THR A 22 4.00 4.31 32.66
C THR A 22 4.82 3.17 32.05
N PRO A 23 4.31 2.52 30.99
CA PRO A 23 2.99 2.64 30.36
C PRO A 23 1.86 1.94 31.15
N GLY A 24 0.62 2.43 30.98
CA GLY A 24 -0.55 2.00 31.77
C GLY A 24 -1.05 0.57 31.54
N MET A 25 -0.66 -0.08 30.43
CA MET A 25 -1.07 -1.45 30.09
C MET A 25 -0.07 -2.53 30.53
N LEU A 26 0.95 -2.15 31.32
CA LEU A 26 2.02 -3.05 31.82
C LEU A 26 2.72 -3.87 30.72
N CYS A 27 2.84 -3.30 29.51
CA CYS A 27 3.42 -4.02 28.36
C CYS A 27 4.94 -4.09 28.42
N ALA A 28 5.59 -3.03 28.88
CA ALA A 28 7.04 -2.86 28.89
C ALA A 28 7.44 -1.73 29.84
N GLY A 29 8.74 -1.46 29.97
CA GLY A 29 9.25 -0.26 30.66
C GLY A 29 9.09 -0.31 32.18
N PHE A 30 9.07 0.89 32.77
CA PHE A 30 9.18 1.08 34.21
C PHE A 30 7.99 0.50 34.98
N SER A 31 6.77 0.64 34.45
CA SER A 31 5.58 0.06 35.09
C SER A 31 5.65 -1.46 35.20
N LEU A 32 6.17 -2.15 34.16
CA LEU A 32 6.36 -3.59 34.20
C LEU A 32 7.51 -3.99 35.13
N GLU A 33 8.60 -3.23 35.17
CA GLU A 33 9.73 -3.45 36.09
C GLU A 33 9.28 -3.42 37.55
N VAL A 34 8.53 -2.38 37.94
CA VAL A 34 8.00 -2.27 39.31
C VAL A 34 6.97 -3.34 39.59
N PHE A 35 6.10 -3.64 38.63
CA PHE A 35 5.10 -4.70 38.77
C PHE A 35 5.74 -6.06 39.11
N LYS A 36 6.86 -6.45 38.46
CA LYS A 36 7.57 -7.70 38.79
C LYS A 36 7.98 -7.80 40.25
N HIS A 37 8.41 -6.69 40.85
CA HIS A 37 8.87 -6.65 42.23
C HIS A 37 7.72 -6.56 43.23
N TRP A 38 6.65 -5.86 42.88
CA TRP A 38 5.56 -5.53 43.81
C TRP A 38 4.36 -6.47 43.72
N ALA A 39 4.14 -7.15 42.59
CA ALA A 39 3.03 -8.08 42.39
C ALA A 39 3.01 -9.27 43.36
N PRO A 40 4.15 -9.84 43.80
CA PRO A 40 4.16 -10.96 44.75
C PRO A 40 3.73 -10.60 46.17
N SER A 41 3.56 -9.32 46.52
CA SER A 41 3.15 -8.93 47.87
C SER A 41 1.63 -8.72 47.95
N PRO A 42 0.92 -9.41 48.88
CA PRO A 42 -0.53 -9.25 49.05
C PRO A 42 -0.92 -7.92 49.71
N LEU A 43 0.04 -7.19 50.27
CA LEU A 43 -0.19 -5.87 50.87
C LEU A 43 -0.30 -4.76 49.80
N ASN A 44 0.12 -5.05 48.57
CA ASN A 44 0.16 -4.09 47.48
C ASN A 44 -1.17 -4.07 46.71
N LEU A 45 -1.47 -2.92 46.12
CA LEU A 45 -2.60 -2.69 45.22
C LEU A 45 -2.06 -2.16 43.89
N VAL A 46 -2.46 -2.81 42.79
CA VAL A 46 -2.20 -2.32 41.43
C VAL A 46 -3.52 -1.82 40.86
N ALA A 47 -3.60 -0.50 40.66
CA ALA A 47 -4.71 0.14 40.01
C ALA A 47 -4.43 0.24 38.49
N LEU A 48 -5.21 -0.47 37.69
CA LEU A 48 -5.12 -0.45 36.23
C LEU A 48 -6.14 0.52 35.62
N PRO A 49 -5.81 1.18 34.49
CA PRO A 49 -6.76 2.00 33.77
C PRO A 49 -7.92 1.16 33.21
N GLY A 50 -9.02 1.83 32.86
CA GLY A 50 -10.29 1.19 32.55
C GLY A 50 -10.28 0.31 31.30
N TYR A 51 -9.30 0.47 30.42
CA TYR A 51 -9.15 -0.30 29.20
C TYR A 51 -7.70 -0.78 29.01
N SER A 52 -7.54 -2.05 28.64
CA SER A 52 -6.25 -2.64 28.24
C SER A 52 -6.48 -3.48 26.99
N VAL A 53 -5.63 -3.26 25.98
CA VAL A 53 -5.68 -3.97 24.70
C VAL A 53 -5.47 -5.46 24.92
N ALA A 54 -6.22 -6.30 24.20
CA ALA A 54 -6.08 -7.75 24.24
C ALA A 54 -4.63 -8.18 23.98
N GLY A 55 -4.17 -9.18 24.72
CA GLY A 55 -2.79 -9.69 24.64
C GLY A 55 -1.81 -9.00 25.61
N THR A 56 -2.12 -7.81 26.13
CA THR A 56 -1.27 -7.14 27.12
C THR A 56 -1.33 -7.79 28.50
N VAL A 57 -0.31 -7.57 29.33
CA VAL A 57 -0.29 -8.03 30.73
C VAL A 57 -1.45 -7.41 31.52
N GLY A 58 -1.73 -6.12 31.32
CA GLY A 58 -2.87 -5.44 31.94
C GLY A 58 -4.20 -6.13 31.62
N HIS A 59 -4.44 -6.49 30.36
CA HIS A 59 -5.65 -7.21 29.97
C HIS A 59 -5.75 -8.59 30.63
N LYS A 60 -4.64 -9.36 30.68
CA LYS A 60 -4.62 -10.68 31.36
C LYS A 60 -4.97 -10.57 32.86
N LEU A 61 -4.48 -9.53 33.52
CA LEU A 61 -4.76 -9.28 34.94
C LEU A 61 -6.24 -8.95 35.18
N MET A 62 -6.86 -8.21 34.26
CA MET A 62 -8.26 -7.81 34.34
C MET A 62 -9.23 -8.96 34.04
N SER A 63 -8.95 -9.78 33.02
CA SER A 63 -9.90 -10.78 32.50
C SER A 63 -10.04 -12.05 33.36
N GLY A 64 -9.09 -12.34 34.26
CA GLY A 64 -9.09 -13.63 34.97
C GLY A 64 -8.53 -13.67 36.39
N LYS A 65 -8.10 -12.53 36.96
CA LYS A 65 -7.41 -12.48 38.28
C LYS A 65 -6.39 -13.63 38.49
N PRO A 66 -5.45 -13.81 37.55
CA PRO A 66 -4.54 -14.95 37.59
C PRO A 66 -3.62 -14.87 38.80
N THR A 67 -3.33 -16.02 39.42
CA THR A 67 -2.31 -16.14 40.47
C THR A 67 -0.89 -16.04 39.90
N THR A 68 -0.71 -16.27 38.60
CA THR A 68 0.59 -16.16 37.92
C THR A 68 0.42 -15.62 36.51
N VAL A 69 1.28 -14.68 36.11
CA VAL A 69 1.28 -14.13 34.75
C VAL A 69 2.61 -14.39 34.06
N ASP A 70 2.53 -14.99 32.87
CA ASP A 70 3.67 -15.19 31.98
C ASP A 70 3.95 -13.92 31.17
N LEU A 71 5.18 -13.42 31.30
CA LEU A 71 5.70 -12.31 30.51
C LEU A 71 6.34 -12.82 29.21
N TYR A 72 6.44 -11.93 28.21
CA TYR A 72 6.97 -12.26 26.87
C TYR A 72 8.39 -12.83 26.86
N ASN A 73 9.19 -12.57 27.89
CA ASN A 73 10.56 -13.05 28.04
C ASN A 73 10.65 -14.41 28.77
N GLY A 74 9.54 -15.13 28.95
CA GLY A 74 9.49 -16.40 29.69
C GLY A 74 9.56 -16.27 31.20
N THR A 75 9.60 -15.04 31.74
CA THR A 75 9.54 -14.80 33.19
C THR A 75 8.12 -14.97 33.69
N LYS A 76 7.92 -15.82 34.71
CA LYS A 76 6.64 -15.95 35.42
C LYS A 76 6.63 -15.04 36.63
N VAL A 77 5.56 -14.25 36.79
CA VAL A 77 5.36 -13.38 37.96
C VAL A 77 4.20 -13.91 38.79
N ASP A 78 4.45 -14.19 40.06
CA ASP A 78 3.41 -14.50 41.05
C ASP A 78 2.63 -13.23 41.41
N VAL A 79 1.32 -13.27 41.23
CA VAL A 79 0.43 -12.12 41.43
C VAL A 79 -0.42 -12.38 42.67
N ARG A 80 0.05 -11.87 43.81
CA ARG A 80 -0.65 -11.91 45.10
C ARG A 80 -1.23 -10.56 45.51
N CYS A 81 -0.77 -9.47 44.89
CA CYS A 81 -1.31 -8.13 45.09
C CYS A 81 -2.77 -8.03 44.64
N LYS A 82 -3.50 -7.07 45.20
CA LYS A 82 -4.87 -6.78 44.77
C LYS A 82 -4.82 -6.05 43.43
N ILE A 83 -5.59 -6.51 42.45
CA ILE A 83 -5.77 -5.82 41.17
C ILE A 83 -7.12 -5.08 41.22
N HIS A 84 -7.09 -3.78 40.98
CA HIS A 84 -8.30 -2.95 40.89
C HIS A 84 -8.34 -2.21 39.55
N GLN A 85 -9.45 -2.31 38.84
CA GLN A 85 -9.65 -1.59 37.59
C GLN A 85 -10.38 -0.29 37.90
N VAL A 86 -9.75 0.84 37.55
CA VAL A 86 -10.37 2.15 37.65
C VAL A 86 -10.94 2.50 36.29
N ALA A 87 -12.27 2.61 36.20
CA ALA A 87 -12.96 3.05 34.98
C ALA A 87 -12.75 4.56 34.74
N PHE A 88 -11.52 4.94 34.41
CA PHE A 88 -11.17 6.28 33.94
C PHE A 88 -10.91 6.17 32.45
N SER A 89 -11.91 6.52 31.64
CA SER A 89 -11.78 6.59 30.20
C SER A 89 -12.24 7.97 29.74
N PRO A 90 -11.42 8.72 28.97
CA PRO A 90 -11.87 9.96 28.34
C PRO A 90 -12.78 9.67 27.12
N HIS A 91 -13.17 8.41 26.89
CA HIS A 91 -14.05 8.04 25.80
C HIS A 91 -15.51 8.23 26.16
N THR A 92 -16.29 8.66 25.18
CA THR A 92 -17.74 8.78 25.28
C THR A 92 -18.37 7.39 25.42
N ASP A 93 -19.38 7.30 26.28
CA ASP A 93 -20.15 6.07 26.45
C ASP A 93 -21.13 5.87 25.28
N ALA A 94 -21.78 4.69 25.26
CA ALA A 94 -22.75 4.37 24.21
C ALA A 94 -23.90 5.39 24.14
N LYS A 95 -24.32 5.93 25.30
CA LYS A 95 -25.39 6.92 25.37
C LYS A 95 -24.97 8.23 24.70
N GLY A 96 -23.79 8.76 25.01
CA GLY A 96 -23.30 9.99 24.40
C GLY A 96 -23.08 9.86 22.89
N ILE A 97 -22.65 8.69 22.40
CA ILE A 97 -22.54 8.43 20.95
C ILE A 97 -23.93 8.43 20.30
N MET A 98 -24.93 7.81 20.94
CA MET A 98 -26.30 7.79 20.43
C MET A 98 -26.94 9.19 20.44
N ASP A 99 -26.77 9.95 21.52
CA ASP A 99 -27.27 11.32 21.64
C ASP A 99 -26.64 12.22 20.56
N LEU A 100 -25.35 12.09 20.29
CA LEU A 100 -24.66 12.80 19.22
C LEU A 100 -25.18 12.39 17.83
N THR A 101 -25.35 11.10 17.59
CA THR A 101 -25.86 10.58 16.31
C THR A 101 -27.26 11.08 16.05
N LYS A 102 -28.12 11.08 17.07
CA LYS A 102 -29.48 11.62 17.00
C LYS A 102 -29.48 13.13 16.73
N PHE A 103 -28.61 13.89 17.41
CA PHE A 103 -28.50 15.34 17.22
C PHE A 103 -28.06 15.70 15.79
N LEU A 104 -27.08 14.98 15.23
CA LEU A 104 -26.56 15.25 13.89
C LEU A 104 -27.47 14.71 12.77
N SER A 105 -28.25 13.66 13.05
CA SER A 105 -29.11 12.97 12.07
C SER A 105 -28.39 12.68 10.73
N PRO A 106 -27.22 12.02 10.76
CA PRO A 106 -26.47 11.73 9.54
C PRO A 106 -27.23 10.74 8.64
N LYS A 107 -26.99 10.81 7.32
CA LYS A 107 -27.57 9.87 6.36
C LYS A 107 -27.01 8.44 6.49
N ASN A 108 -25.75 8.33 6.91
CA ASN A 108 -25.03 7.07 7.05
C ASN A 108 -24.02 7.19 8.20
N VAL A 109 -23.81 6.12 8.96
CA VAL A 109 -22.80 6.03 10.03
C VAL A 109 -21.82 4.91 9.73
N VAL A 110 -20.53 5.12 9.97
CA VAL A 110 -19.51 4.09 9.84
C VAL A 110 -18.76 3.97 11.17
N LEU A 111 -18.84 2.80 11.81
CA LEU A 111 -18.11 2.49 13.02
C LEU A 111 -16.77 1.88 12.65
N VAL A 112 -15.68 2.48 13.15
CA VAL A 112 -14.32 2.09 12.75
C VAL A 112 -13.49 1.52 13.91
N HIS A 113 -13.15 2.34 14.90
CA HIS A 113 -12.19 1.95 15.92
C HIS A 113 -12.91 1.40 17.16
N GLY A 114 -12.98 0.08 17.30
CA GLY A 114 -13.62 -0.55 18.46
C GLY A 114 -13.56 -2.07 18.42
N GLU A 115 -14.01 -2.70 19.51
CA GLU A 115 -14.14 -4.16 19.56
C GLU A 115 -15.36 -4.61 18.75
N LYS A 116 -15.19 -5.63 17.91
CA LYS A 116 -16.24 -6.17 17.04
C LYS A 116 -17.58 -6.41 17.76
N PRO A 117 -17.66 -7.10 18.92
CA PRO A 117 -18.94 -7.32 19.59
C PRO A 117 -19.60 -6.00 20.05
N SER A 118 -18.83 -5.07 20.60
CA SER A 118 -19.31 -3.77 21.06
C SER A 118 -19.80 -2.90 19.89
N MET A 119 -19.07 -2.90 18.77
CA MET A 119 -19.48 -2.20 17.55
C MET A 119 -20.74 -2.80 16.92
N MET A 120 -20.89 -4.13 16.91
CA MET A 120 -22.10 -4.79 16.41
C MET A 120 -23.32 -4.41 17.26
N SER A 121 -23.20 -4.43 18.59
CA SER A 121 -24.28 -3.98 19.47
C SER A 121 -24.65 -2.52 19.26
N LEU A 122 -23.66 -1.64 19.05
CA LEU A 122 -23.91 -0.23 18.77
C LEU A 122 -24.55 -0.03 17.39
N LYS A 123 -24.11 -0.77 16.36
CA LYS A 123 -24.73 -0.78 15.04
C LYS A 123 -26.21 -1.13 15.14
N GLU A 124 -26.55 -2.21 15.84
CA GLU A 124 -27.94 -2.64 16.02
C GLU A 124 -28.79 -1.56 16.67
N LYS A 125 -28.28 -0.88 17.71
CA LYS A 125 -28.98 0.25 18.34
C LYS A 125 -29.18 1.43 17.41
N ILE A 126 -28.15 1.83 16.66
CA ILE A 126 -28.26 2.95 15.71
C ILE A 126 -29.28 2.64 14.62
N THR A 127 -29.24 1.44 14.05
CA THR A 127 -30.18 1.05 12.99
C THR A 127 -31.61 0.91 13.52
N SER A 128 -31.80 0.31 14.70
CA SER A 128 -33.14 0.06 15.24
C SER A 128 -33.82 1.28 15.84
N GLU A 129 -33.07 2.16 16.53
CA GLU A 129 -33.64 3.32 17.22
C GLU A 129 -33.67 4.58 16.37
N LEU A 130 -32.72 4.76 15.45
CA LEU A 130 -32.59 5.97 14.63
C LEU A 130 -32.96 5.77 13.16
N ASP A 131 -33.15 4.52 12.71
CA ASP A 131 -33.38 4.17 11.30
C ASP A 131 -32.29 4.70 10.35
N ILE A 132 -31.05 4.78 10.86
CA ILE A 132 -29.89 5.25 10.10
C ILE A 132 -29.04 4.05 9.66
N PRO A 133 -28.71 3.92 8.36
CA PRO A 133 -27.77 2.92 7.87
C PRO A 133 -26.41 3.02 8.58
N CYS A 134 -26.02 1.93 9.24
CA CYS A 134 -24.77 1.85 10.00
C CYS A 134 -23.87 0.71 9.50
N PHE A 135 -22.61 1.05 9.19
CA PHE A 135 -21.61 0.14 8.61
C PHE A 135 -20.49 -0.16 9.61
N VAL A 136 -19.97 -1.38 9.58
CA VAL A 136 -18.84 -1.84 10.41
C VAL A 136 -17.86 -2.58 9.50
N PRO A 137 -17.12 -1.86 8.63
CA PRO A 137 -16.23 -2.48 7.66
C PRO A 137 -15.03 -3.15 8.33
N ALA A 138 -14.57 -4.25 7.73
CA ALA A 138 -13.28 -4.86 8.06
C ALA A 138 -12.11 -4.00 7.55
N ASN A 139 -10.91 -4.25 8.08
CA ASN A 139 -9.70 -3.58 7.61
C ASN A 139 -9.47 -3.86 6.11
N GLY A 140 -9.35 -2.80 5.31
CA GLY A 140 -9.19 -2.91 3.85
C GLY A 140 -10.51 -3.07 3.09
N GLU A 141 -11.65 -3.15 3.77
CA GLU A 141 -12.96 -3.19 3.12
C GLU A 141 -13.36 -1.80 2.62
N THR A 142 -13.93 -1.74 1.42
CA THR A 142 -14.43 -0.50 0.82
C THR A 142 -15.93 -0.38 1.07
N VAL A 143 -16.36 0.75 1.65
CA VAL A 143 -17.78 1.08 1.82
C VAL A 143 -18.18 2.10 0.77
N SER A 144 -19.13 1.75 -0.09
CA SER A 144 -19.70 2.67 -1.08
C SER A 144 -20.95 3.33 -0.52
N VAL A 145 -20.89 4.66 -0.33
CA VAL A 145 -22.04 5.46 0.10
C VAL A 145 -22.50 6.31 -1.08
N SER A 146 -23.76 6.15 -1.48
CA SER A 146 -24.35 6.95 -2.55
C SER A 146 -24.45 8.41 -2.13
N SER A 147 -23.77 9.29 -2.87
CA SER A 147 -23.91 10.73 -2.69
C SER A 147 -25.24 11.20 -3.28
N THR A 148 -25.97 12.03 -2.54
CA THR A 148 -27.12 12.76 -3.09
C THR A 148 -26.73 14.04 -3.83
N THR A 149 -25.44 14.40 -3.79
CA THR A 149 -24.92 15.61 -4.42
C THR A 149 -24.48 15.29 -5.83
N PHE A 150 -25.27 15.74 -6.80
CA PHE A 150 -24.90 15.70 -8.21
C PHE A 150 -24.05 16.92 -8.55
N ILE A 151 -22.84 16.71 -9.06
CA ILE A 151 -22.00 17.78 -9.59
C ILE A 151 -22.39 17.97 -11.05
N LYS A 152 -22.87 19.17 -11.41
CA LYS A 152 -23.06 19.54 -12.81
C LYS A 152 -21.70 19.72 -13.46
N ALA A 153 -21.33 18.81 -14.35
CA ALA A 153 -20.13 18.89 -15.15
C ALA A 153 -20.47 19.23 -16.60
N ASN A 154 -19.65 20.09 -17.22
CA ASN A 154 -19.72 20.31 -18.66
C ASN A 154 -18.99 19.16 -19.38
N ALA A 155 -19.41 18.81 -20.59
CA ALA A 155 -18.71 17.84 -21.43
C ALA A 155 -18.02 18.55 -22.60
N SER A 156 -16.87 18.06 -23.06
CA SER A 156 -16.29 18.50 -24.33
C SER A 156 -17.03 17.88 -25.52
N ASP A 157 -16.95 18.55 -26.67
CA ASP A 157 -17.59 18.07 -27.89
C ASP A 157 -17.00 16.73 -28.36
N MET A 158 -15.69 16.50 -28.17
CA MET A 158 -15.06 15.23 -28.54
C MET A 158 -15.50 14.08 -27.63
N PHE A 159 -15.66 14.34 -26.31
CA PHE A 159 -16.24 13.36 -25.40
C PHE A 159 -17.70 13.02 -25.77
N LEU A 160 -18.51 14.01 -26.14
CA LEU A 160 -19.89 13.76 -26.59
C LEU A 160 -19.95 12.95 -27.89
N LYS A 161 -19.00 13.19 -28.81
CA LYS A 161 -18.86 12.39 -30.03
C LYS A 161 -18.46 10.95 -29.72
N SER A 162 -17.51 10.71 -28.80
CA SER A 162 -17.11 9.35 -28.41
C SER A 162 -18.23 8.59 -27.69
N CYS A 163 -19.09 9.28 -26.93
CA CYS A 163 -20.30 8.68 -26.35
C CYS A 163 -21.31 8.20 -27.41
N SER A 164 -21.27 8.80 -28.60
CA SER A 164 -22.22 8.52 -29.69
C SER A 164 -21.77 7.37 -30.58
N SER A 165 -20.50 6.96 -30.51
CA SER A 165 -19.98 5.77 -31.20
C SER A 165 -20.29 4.50 -30.41
N PRO A 166 -20.86 3.46 -31.05
CA PRO A 166 -21.12 2.20 -30.36
C PRO A 166 -19.82 1.47 -30.02
N ASN A 167 -19.60 1.21 -28.73
CA ASN A 167 -18.46 0.42 -28.24
C ASN A 167 -18.88 -1.05 -28.19
N PHE A 168 -18.76 -1.74 -29.33
CA PHE A 168 -19.01 -3.17 -29.40
C PHE A 168 -17.83 -3.96 -28.83
N ARG A 169 -18.06 -4.70 -27.76
CA ARG A 169 -17.11 -5.72 -27.30
C ARG A 169 -17.40 -7.05 -27.98
N PHE A 170 -16.37 -7.61 -28.61
CA PHE A 170 -16.39 -8.93 -29.21
C PHE A 170 -15.72 -9.91 -28.25
N SER A 171 -16.48 -10.87 -27.73
CA SER A 171 -15.91 -11.99 -26.98
C SER A 171 -15.92 -13.24 -27.85
N ASN A 172 -14.74 -13.81 -28.11
CA ASN A 172 -14.62 -15.09 -28.79
C ASN A 172 -14.80 -16.22 -27.78
N SER A 173 -15.93 -16.93 -27.88
CA SER A 173 -16.02 -18.31 -27.43
C SER A 173 -15.76 -19.22 -28.63
N SER A 174 -15.17 -20.39 -28.42
CA SER A 174 -14.67 -21.32 -29.46
C SER A 174 -15.67 -21.72 -30.56
N THR A 175 -16.95 -21.35 -30.46
CA THR A 175 -17.98 -21.65 -31.46
C THR A 175 -18.95 -20.49 -31.77
N GLN A 176 -18.87 -19.34 -31.10
CA GLN A 176 -19.79 -18.20 -31.35
C GLN A 176 -19.16 -16.84 -31.00
N LEU A 177 -19.32 -15.89 -31.92
CA LEU A 177 -18.98 -14.47 -31.77
C LEU A 177 -20.11 -13.77 -31.01
N ARG A 178 -19.88 -13.40 -29.76
CA ARG A 178 -20.82 -12.60 -28.96
C ARG A 178 -20.47 -11.13 -29.08
N VAL A 179 -21.45 -10.32 -29.51
CA VAL A 179 -21.37 -8.86 -29.58
C VAL A 179 -22.21 -8.28 -28.44
N THR A 180 -21.60 -7.53 -27.54
CA THR A 180 -22.31 -6.79 -26.48
C THR A 180 -22.14 -5.29 -26.67
N ASP A 181 -23.26 -4.56 -26.76
CA ASP A 181 -23.30 -3.09 -26.70
C ASP A 181 -23.23 -2.66 -25.23
N GLN A 182 -22.02 -2.31 -24.77
CA GLN A 182 -21.85 -1.56 -23.53
C GLN A 182 -21.61 -0.11 -23.94
N ARG A 183 -22.65 0.71 -23.86
CA ARG A 183 -22.55 2.18 -24.02
C ARG A 183 -21.86 2.82 -22.82
N THR A 184 -20.64 2.37 -22.54
CA THR A 184 -19.75 2.96 -21.55
C THR A 184 -18.86 3.95 -22.30
N ALA A 185 -18.91 5.21 -21.86
CA ALA A 185 -18.02 6.25 -22.34
C ALA A 185 -16.96 6.50 -21.27
N ASP A 186 -15.70 6.32 -21.64
CA ASP A 186 -14.56 6.58 -20.78
C ASP A 186 -14.07 8.02 -21.03
N GLY A 187 -13.77 8.73 -19.95
CA GLY A 187 -13.36 10.13 -20.02
C GLY A 187 -12.68 10.57 -18.74
N VAL A 188 -12.00 11.71 -18.82
CA VAL A 188 -11.25 12.28 -17.70
C VAL A 188 -12.04 13.45 -17.13
N LEU A 189 -12.26 13.43 -15.81
CA LEU A 189 -12.89 14.54 -15.10
C LEU A 189 -11.82 15.54 -14.66
N VAL A 190 -11.86 16.75 -15.23
CA VAL A 190 -10.98 17.86 -14.89
C VAL A 190 -11.71 18.83 -13.95
N ILE A 191 -11.09 19.12 -12.80
CA ILE A 191 -11.60 20.07 -11.80
C ILE A 191 -10.48 21.07 -11.49
N GLU A 192 -10.58 22.29 -12.03
CA GLU A 192 -9.69 23.39 -11.67
C GLU A 192 -10.28 24.22 -10.52
N LYS A 193 -9.43 24.80 -9.66
CA LYS A 193 -9.81 25.51 -8.42
C LYS A 193 -10.88 26.61 -8.59
N SER A 194 -11.06 27.15 -9.79
CA SER A 194 -11.98 28.25 -10.10
C SER A 194 -12.95 27.98 -11.25
N LYS A 195 -12.89 26.81 -11.90
CA LYS A 195 -13.75 26.47 -13.04
C LYS A 195 -14.76 25.38 -12.68
N LYS A 196 -15.87 25.34 -13.40
CA LYS A 196 -16.83 24.23 -13.31
C LYS A 196 -16.16 22.94 -13.74
N ALA A 197 -16.51 21.83 -13.09
CA ALA A 197 -16.04 20.51 -13.47
C ALA A 197 -16.32 20.26 -14.96
N LYS A 198 -15.33 19.72 -15.68
CA LYS A 198 -15.45 19.42 -17.11
C LYS A 198 -14.98 17.98 -17.36
N ILE A 199 -15.80 17.20 -18.05
CA ILE A 199 -15.44 15.88 -18.55
C ILE A 199 -14.90 16.06 -19.96
N VAL A 200 -13.73 15.49 -20.22
CA VAL A 200 -13.01 15.61 -21.49
C VAL A 200 -12.56 14.24 -21.98
N HIS A 201 -12.34 14.12 -23.28
CA HIS A 201 -11.73 12.92 -23.85
C HIS A 201 -10.26 12.83 -23.44
N GLN A 202 -9.68 11.63 -23.39
CA GLN A 202 -8.29 11.42 -22.95
C GLN A 202 -7.28 12.25 -23.76
N ASP A 203 -7.50 12.39 -25.07
CA ASP A 203 -6.60 13.15 -25.95
C ASP A 203 -6.71 14.68 -25.81
N GLU A 204 -7.82 15.19 -25.27
CA GLU A 204 -8.01 16.63 -25.03
C GLU A 204 -7.44 17.08 -23.67
N VAL A 205 -7.05 16.15 -22.80
CA VAL A 205 -6.60 16.46 -21.44
C VAL A 205 -5.43 17.44 -21.46
N SER A 206 -4.46 17.21 -22.34
CA SER A 206 -3.26 18.04 -22.47
C SER A 206 -3.59 19.46 -22.94
N GLU A 207 -4.53 19.58 -23.90
CA GLU A 207 -4.99 20.88 -24.40
C GLU A 207 -5.75 21.67 -23.33
N VAL A 208 -6.59 20.97 -22.56
CA VAL A 208 -7.45 21.57 -21.53
C VAL A 208 -6.65 21.98 -20.30
N LEU A 209 -5.63 21.21 -19.92
CA LEU A 209 -4.74 21.55 -18.81
C LEU A 209 -3.66 22.57 -19.21
N HIS A 210 -3.49 22.84 -20.51
CA HIS A 210 -2.39 23.66 -21.06
C HIS A 210 -1.00 23.15 -20.65
N GLU A 211 -0.87 21.85 -20.40
CA GLU A 211 0.36 21.22 -19.95
C GLU A 211 0.97 20.36 -21.05
N LYS A 212 2.30 20.27 -21.06
CA LYS A 212 3.01 19.42 -22.01
C LYS A 212 2.87 17.97 -21.58
N ASN A 213 2.67 17.09 -22.57
CA ASN A 213 2.73 15.65 -22.32
C ASN A 213 4.15 15.27 -21.93
N HIS A 214 4.30 14.74 -20.72
CA HIS A 214 5.54 14.18 -20.24
C HIS A 214 5.61 12.71 -20.68
N VAL A 215 6.34 12.46 -21.76
CA VAL A 215 6.65 11.09 -22.18
C VAL A 215 7.83 10.60 -21.33
N VAL A 216 7.55 9.64 -20.45
CA VAL A 216 8.59 8.98 -19.65
C VAL A 216 9.05 7.74 -20.39
N SER A 217 10.31 7.76 -20.79
CA SER A 217 11.00 6.58 -21.30
C SER A 217 12.04 6.11 -20.29
N LEU A 218 12.23 4.80 -20.26
CA LEU A 218 13.30 4.16 -19.51
C LEU A 218 14.45 3.89 -20.46
N ALA A 219 15.68 4.08 -19.97
CA ALA A 219 16.87 3.73 -20.70
C ALA A 219 17.77 2.87 -19.82
N TYR A 220 18.31 1.80 -20.39
CA TYR A 220 19.20 0.88 -19.70
C TYR A 220 20.28 0.38 -20.64
N CYS A 221 21.53 0.43 -20.19
CA CYS A 221 22.66 -0.11 -20.91
C CYS A 221 23.19 -1.33 -20.16
N CYS A 222 23.19 -2.50 -20.80
CA CYS A 222 23.59 -3.76 -20.20
C CYS A 222 24.76 -4.40 -20.97
N PRO A 223 25.69 -5.08 -20.27
CA PRO A 223 26.74 -5.84 -20.92
C PRO A 223 26.16 -7.10 -21.56
N VAL A 224 26.59 -7.39 -22.78
CA VAL A 224 26.29 -8.61 -23.53
C VAL A 224 27.56 -9.42 -23.61
N LYS A 225 27.49 -10.71 -23.27
CA LYS A 225 28.60 -11.64 -23.46
C LYS A 225 28.25 -12.52 -24.65
N VAL A 226 29.10 -12.50 -25.66
CA VAL A 226 29.00 -13.38 -26.83
C VAL A 226 29.78 -14.66 -26.54
N LYS A 227 29.20 -15.81 -26.82
CA LYS A 227 29.96 -17.07 -26.90
C LYS A 227 30.34 -17.33 -28.36
N GLY A 228 31.48 -16.80 -28.79
CA GLY A 228 32.04 -17.07 -30.11
C GLY A 228 33.53 -16.77 -30.14
N GLU A 229 34.33 -17.71 -30.67
CA GLU A 229 35.75 -17.51 -31.01
C GLU A 229 35.83 -17.11 -32.49
N SER A 230 36.01 -15.82 -32.81
CA SER A 230 36.78 -15.33 -33.97
C SER A 230 36.61 -13.82 -34.19
N ASP A 231 37.70 -13.16 -34.56
CA ASP A 231 37.82 -11.73 -34.78
C ASP A 231 36.96 -11.15 -35.94
N ASP A 232 36.45 -9.93 -35.70
CA ASP A 232 36.18 -8.82 -36.64
C ASP A 232 34.84 -8.68 -37.40
N ASP A 233 33.79 -9.50 -37.20
CA ASP A 233 32.44 -9.28 -37.83
C ASP A 233 31.22 -9.45 -36.88
N ASP A 234 31.45 -9.48 -35.57
CA ASP A 234 30.51 -9.96 -34.54
C ASP A 234 29.27 -9.07 -34.26
N ASP A 235 29.33 -7.77 -34.58
CA ASP A 235 28.31 -6.81 -34.13
C ASP A 235 26.93 -6.99 -34.81
N VAL A 236 26.93 -7.38 -36.09
CA VAL A 236 25.68 -7.61 -36.86
C VAL A 236 25.09 -8.97 -36.51
N ASP A 237 25.92 -9.94 -36.13
CA ASP A 237 25.49 -11.28 -35.76
C ASP A 237 24.76 -11.27 -34.40
N LEU A 238 25.18 -10.40 -33.47
CA LEU A 238 24.54 -10.27 -32.16
C LEU A 238 23.08 -9.80 -32.19
N ILE A 239 22.79 -8.80 -33.03
CA ILE A 239 21.43 -8.26 -33.16
C ILE A 239 20.51 -9.31 -33.80
N LYS A 240 21.03 -10.09 -34.76
CA LYS A 240 20.29 -11.21 -35.36
C LYS A 240 20.02 -12.33 -34.35
N GLN A 241 21.01 -12.77 -33.59
CA GLN A 241 20.82 -13.77 -32.53
C GLN A 241 19.81 -13.31 -31.47
N LEU A 242 19.83 -12.02 -31.12
CA LEU A 242 18.83 -11.40 -30.24
C LEU A 242 17.41 -11.43 -30.84
N SER A 243 17.29 -11.05 -32.11
CA SER A 243 16.00 -11.02 -32.81
C SER A 243 15.36 -12.41 -32.92
N GLU A 244 16.14 -13.44 -33.26
CA GLU A 244 15.68 -14.83 -33.34
C GLU A 244 15.19 -15.33 -31.98
N LYS A 245 15.97 -15.06 -30.92
CA LYS A 245 15.60 -15.48 -29.55
C LYS A 245 14.37 -14.77 -29.01
N ILE A 246 14.17 -13.50 -29.37
CA ILE A 246 12.95 -12.76 -29.03
C ILE A 246 11.77 -13.30 -29.82
N SER A 247 11.94 -13.63 -31.09
CA SER A 247 10.90 -14.24 -31.94
C SER A 247 10.47 -15.62 -31.42
N GLU A 248 11.42 -16.44 -30.94
CA GLU A 248 11.13 -17.74 -30.32
C GLU A 248 10.39 -17.63 -28.99
N THR A 249 10.73 -16.62 -28.18
CA THR A 249 10.15 -16.45 -26.84
C THR A 249 8.80 -15.72 -26.88
N MET A 250 8.64 -14.76 -27.80
CA MET A 250 7.48 -13.87 -27.90
C MET A 250 6.75 -14.09 -29.22
N SER A 251 5.97 -15.17 -29.31
CA SER A 251 5.17 -15.47 -30.51
C SER A 251 4.18 -14.33 -30.82
N GLY A 252 4.42 -13.58 -31.90
CA GLY A 252 3.53 -12.52 -32.38
C GLY A 252 4.03 -11.08 -32.20
N ALA A 253 5.26 -10.87 -31.73
CA ALA A 253 5.87 -9.54 -31.70
C ALA A 253 6.32 -9.10 -33.11
N GLU A 254 5.95 -7.89 -33.55
CA GLU A 254 6.50 -7.27 -34.77
C GLU A 254 7.91 -6.75 -34.46
N ILE A 255 8.93 -7.47 -34.95
CA ILE A 255 10.34 -7.12 -34.77
C ILE A 255 10.81 -6.41 -36.04
N HIS A 256 11.40 -5.22 -35.87
CA HIS A 256 12.04 -4.48 -36.95
C HIS A 256 13.55 -4.41 -36.70
N GLU A 257 14.32 -4.94 -37.64
CA GLU A 257 15.79 -4.92 -37.63
C GLU A 257 16.31 -3.93 -38.68
N SER A 258 17.26 -3.07 -38.29
CA SER A 258 17.93 -2.17 -39.22
C SER A 258 19.38 -1.95 -38.77
N GLY A 259 20.30 -2.72 -39.35
CA GLY A 259 21.73 -2.65 -39.02
C GLY A 259 21.98 -3.05 -37.55
N ASN A 260 22.59 -2.16 -36.77
CA ASN A 260 22.95 -2.42 -35.37
C ASN A 260 21.83 -2.07 -34.37
N CYS A 261 20.58 -1.95 -34.85
CA CYS A 261 19.41 -1.55 -34.06
C CYS A 261 18.29 -2.58 -34.18
N LEU A 262 17.63 -2.84 -33.05
CA LEU A 262 16.49 -3.74 -32.87
C LEU A 262 15.31 -2.97 -32.29
N GLN A 263 14.15 -3.03 -32.94
CA GLN A 263 12.92 -2.45 -32.41
C GLN A 263 11.85 -3.51 -32.21
N VAL A 264 11.22 -3.53 -31.03
CA VAL A 264 10.12 -4.42 -30.65
C VAL A 264 9.05 -3.60 -29.92
N GLY A 265 7.95 -3.26 -30.59
CA GLY A 265 6.95 -2.34 -30.05
C GLY A 265 7.55 -0.97 -29.70
N SER A 266 7.45 -0.55 -28.42
CA SER A 266 8.10 0.69 -27.94
C SER A 266 9.55 0.50 -27.51
N PHE A 267 10.07 -0.73 -27.49
CA PHE A 267 11.45 -1.03 -27.14
C PHE A 267 12.38 -0.83 -28.33
N ASN A 268 13.49 -0.14 -28.11
CA ASN A 268 14.54 0.08 -29.09
C ASN A 268 15.90 -0.22 -28.44
N GLY A 269 16.58 -1.24 -28.93
CA GLY A 269 17.93 -1.63 -28.53
C GLY A 269 18.93 -1.31 -29.62
N SER A 270 20.10 -0.76 -29.24
CA SER A 270 21.19 -0.49 -30.17
C SER A 270 22.54 -0.85 -29.55
N LEU A 271 23.46 -1.33 -30.38
CA LEU A 271 24.80 -1.65 -29.90
C LEU A 271 25.58 -0.36 -29.54
N CYS A 272 26.11 -0.31 -28.31
CA CYS A 272 26.74 0.88 -27.75
C CYS A 272 28.26 0.76 -27.75
N LEU A 273 28.88 1.25 -28.83
CA LEU A 273 30.34 1.32 -29.01
C LEU A 273 31.02 2.47 -28.23
N LYS A 274 30.24 3.37 -27.60
CA LYS A 274 30.78 4.54 -26.89
C LYS A 274 31.36 4.15 -25.52
N GLU A 275 32.59 4.57 -25.24
CA GLU A 275 33.24 4.37 -23.92
C GLU A 275 32.56 5.16 -22.80
N ASN A 276 31.98 6.33 -23.10
CA ASN A 276 31.28 7.20 -22.15
C ASN A 276 29.76 7.25 -22.40
N CYS A 277 29.07 6.13 -22.18
CA CYS A 277 27.62 6.07 -22.29
C CYS A 277 26.93 6.54 -20.99
N VAL A 278 26.08 7.57 -21.08
CA VAL A 278 25.35 8.15 -19.94
C VAL A 278 24.44 7.13 -19.24
N ASN A 279 23.95 6.14 -19.98
CA ASN A 279 23.06 5.10 -19.47
C ASN A 279 23.81 3.88 -18.89
N ARG A 280 25.15 3.89 -18.90
CA ARG A 280 26.00 2.81 -18.35
C ARG A 280 26.18 3.04 -16.85
N ARG A 281 25.49 2.25 -16.02
CA ARG A 281 25.69 2.28 -14.56
C ARG A 281 26.80 1.33 -14.14
N GLY A 282 27.91 1.89 -13.63
CA GLY A 282 28.75 1.25 -12.61
C GLY A 282 29.69 0.11 -13.04
N ILE A 283 29.92 -0.14 -14.33
CA ILE A 283 30.97 -1.07 -14.78
C ILE A 283 32.04 -0.25 -15.52
N SER A 284 33.02 0.26 -14.77
CA SER A 284 34.34 0.55 -15.34
C SER A 284 34.93 -0.79 -15.79
N ARG A 285 35.47 -0.86 -17.03
CA ARG A 285 36.20 -2.04 -17.56
C ARG A 285 37.06 -2.65 -16.44
N SER A 286 36.58 -3.72 -15.82
CA SER A 286 37.38 -4.46 -14.85
C SER A 286 38.43 -5.22 -15.64
N SER A 287 39.67 -5.08 -15.21
CA SER A 287 40.90 -5.65 -15.75
C SER A 287 40.95 -7.18 -15.65
N SER A 288 40.01 -7.87 -16.31
CA SER A 288 40.01 -9.31 -16.55
C SER A 288 39.42 -9.56 -17.94
N GLY A 289 40.30 -9.99 -18.86
CA GLY A 289 40.12 -10.00 -20.30
C GLY A 289 38.79 -10.58 -20.82
N GLY A 290 38.26 -9.88 -21.82
CA GLY A 290 37.04 -10.18 -22.56
C GLY A 290 36.43 -8.87 -23.06
N GLU A 291 36.42 -8.62 -24.37
CA GLU A 291 35.72 -7.48 -24.97
C GLU A 291 34.21 -7.67 -24.74
N ALA A 292 33.65 -6.94 -23.77
CA ALA A 292 32.22 -6.98 -23.51
C ALA A 292 31.53 -5.92 -24.38
N SER A 293 30.78 -6.36 -25.38
CA SER A 293 29.87 -5.51 -26.14
C SER A 293 28.70 -5.07 -25.24
N PHE A 294 28.19 -3.85 -25.44
CA PHE A 294 27.10 -3.30 -24.61
C PHE A 294 25.86 -3.03 -25.47
N LEU A 295 24.68 -3.41 -24.98
CA LEU A 295 23.40 -3.09 -25.60
C LEU A 295 22.76 -1.92 -24.84
N CYS A 296 22.53 -0.80 -25.52
CA CYS A 296 21.82 0.35 -24.99
C CYS A 296 20.36 0.32 -25.47
N CYS A 297 19.45 0.17 -24.52
CA CYS A 297 18.03 0.03 -24.76
C CYS A 297 17.27 1.25 -24.25
N ASN A 298 16.20 1.63 -24.96
CA ASN A 298 15.19 2.57 -24.49
C ASN A 298 13.78 2.01 -24.75
N TRP A 299 12.82 2.30 -23.88
CA TRP A 299 11.42 1.92 -24.07
C TRP A 299 10.46 2.83 -23.30
N SER A 300 9.18 2.80 -23.65
CA SER A 300 8.13 3.58 -22.96
C SER A 300 7.87 3.03 -21.56
N ALA A 301 7.62 3.90 -20.57
CA ALA A 301 7.20 3.47 -19.24
C ALA A 301 5.86 2.72 -19.22
N ALA A 302 5.03 2.87 -20.26
CA ALA A 302 3.81 2.09 -20.43
C ALA A 302 4.08 0.59 -20.67
N ASP A 303 5.22 0.26 -21.28
CA ASP A 303 5.60 -1.10 -21.66
C ASP A 303 6.72 -1.64 -20.76
N LEU A 304 6.57 -1.42 -19.44
CA LEU A 304 7.54 -1.82 -18.43
C LEU A 304 7.81 -3.33 -18.44
N GLU A 305 6.76 -4.15 -18.54
CA GLU A 305 6.87 -5.61 -18.54
C GLU A 305 7.66 -6.10 -19.76
N LEU A 306 7.28 -5.65 -20.95
CA LEU A 306 7.96 -5.99 -22.21
C LEU A 306 9.44 -5.58 -22.19
N GLY A 307 9.74 -4.36 -21.73
CA GLY A 307 11.12 -3.88 -21.65
C GLY A 307 11.99 -4.71 -20.68
N TRP A 308 11.44 -5.10 -19.52
CA TRP A 308 12.17 -5.93 -18.56
C TRP A 308 12.30 -7.40 -18.98
N GLU A 309 11.30 -7.94 -19.69
CA GLU A 309 11.35 -9.29 -20.26
C GLU A 309 12.49 -9.42 -21.27
N ILE A 310 12.59 -8.47 -22.21
CA ILE A 310 13.69 -8.41 -23.19
C ILE A 310 15.04 -8.26 -22.48
N ILE A 311 15.16 -7.38 -21.47
CA ILE A 311 16.41 -7.22 -20.70
C ILE A 311 16.79 -8.50 -19.95
N ASN A 312 15.82 -9.22 -19.39
CA ASN A 312 16.08 -10.48 -18.71
C ASN A 312 16.55 -11.55 -19.69
N LEU A 313 15.99 -11.60 -20.91
CA LEU A 313 16.47 -12.48 -21.98
C LEU A 313 17.92 -12.17 -22.34
N VAL A 314 18.29 -10.89 -22.48
CA VAL A 314 19.68 -10.48 -22.76
C VAL A 314 20.62 -10.86 -21.61
N LYS A 315 20.17 -10.78 -20.35
CA LYS A 315 20.96 -11.15 -19.16
C LYS A 315 21.10 -12.66 -18.95
N GLN A 316 20.14 -13.47 -19.40
CA GLN A 316 20.13 -14.93 -19.20
C GLN A 316 21.04 -15.71 -20.18
N ASN A 317 21.98 -15.01 -20.83
CA ASN A 317 22.94 -15.45 -21.84
C ASN A 317 22.38 -15.49 -23.27
N LEU A 318 23.02 -14.74 -24.16
CA LEU A 318 23.32 -15.17 -25.53
C LEU A 318 24.45 -16.21 -25.45
#